data_AF-A0A351BEE3-F1
#
_entry.id   AF-A0A351BEE3-F1
#
_cell.length_a   1.000
_cell.length_b   1.000
_cell.length_c   1.000
_cell.angle_alpha   90.00
_cell.angle_beta   90.00
_cell.angle_gamma   90.00
#
_symmetry.space_group_name_H-M   'P 1'
#
loop_
_entity.id
_entity.type
_entity.pdbx_description
1 polymer ?
#
loop_
_entity_poly.entity_id
_entity_poly.type
_entity_poly.pdbx_seq_one_letter_code
_entity_poly.pdbx_strand_id
1 'polypeptide(L)'
;MPVLSASTRQVLRHPAAFALRALRRFSRNQGLLLAAAIAYYALLSVVPLLILSVIALSHLVEQAELLATIGRYLEWLVPSQSHAFLAEISKFMEQRAAVGAVLLLTMLFFSSLAFSVLEKAMAVIFAHRSAGEQRHFLTSALLPYCFVVLLGVALLAVTIVSIAL
;
A
#
# COMPACT_ATOMS: atom_id res chain seq x y z
N MET A 1 -10.34 10.71 -43.17
CA MET A 1 -9.81 11.51 -42.04
C MET A 1 -8.78 10.66 -41.31
N PRO A 2 -7.48 11.00 -41.25
CA PRO A 2 -6.51 10.12 -40.60
C PRO A 2 -6.70 10.24 -39.09
N VAL A 3 -7.18 9.17 -38.47
CA VAL A 3 -7.60 9.06 -37.06
C VAL A 3 -6.41 9.01 -36.06
N LEU A 4 -5.17 9.22 -36.54
CA LEU A 4 -3.94 9.02 -35.76
C LEU A 4 -3.09 10.29 -35.80
N SER A 5 -2.84 10.86 -34.62
CA SER A 5 -1.93 12.00 -34.45
C SER A 5 -0.51 11.65 -34.96
N ALA A 6 0.23 12.64 -35.46
CA ALA A 6 1.59 12.44 -35.96
C ALA A 6 2.52 11.78 -34.92
N SER A 7 2.31 12.10 -33.65
CA SER A 7 2.98 11.52 -32.48
C SER A 7 2.74 10.01 -32.37
N THR A 8 1.49 9.56 -32.54
CA THR A 8 1.11 8.15 -32.48
C THR A 8 1.73 7.35 -33.62
N ARG A 9 1.80 7.93 -34.82
CA ARG A 9 2.44 7.32 -36.00
C ARG A 9 3.96 7.13 -35.84
N GLN A 10 4.62 8.06 -35.14
CA GLN A 10 6.06 7.98 -34.85
C GLN A 10 6.38 6.93 -33.78
N VAL A 11 5.52 6.77 -32.76
CA VAL A 11 5.66 5.72 -31.74
C VAL A 11 5.48 4.32 -32.36
N LEU A 12 4.49 4.15 -33.24
CA LEU A 12 4.28 2.87 -33.96
C LEU A 12 5.42 2.52 -34.92
N ARG A 13 6.07 3.51 -35.54
CA ARG A 13 7.21 3.28 -36.44
C ARG A 13 8.50 2.93 -35.71
N HIS A 14 8.69 3.41 -34.47
CA HIS A 14 9.91 3.17 -33.71
C HIS A 14 9.62 2.87 -32.22
N PRO A 15 8.97 1.74 -31.91
CA PRO A 15 8.59 1.40 -30.54
C PRO A 15 9.81 1.23 -29.63
N ALA A 16 10.88 0.60 -30.13
CA ALA A 16 12.12 0.42 -29.38
C ALA A 16 12.80 1.75 -29.02
N ALA A 17 12.86 2.71 -29.96
CA ALA A 17 13.45 4.02 -29.71
C ALA A 17 12.60 4.87 -28.77
N PHE A 18 11.28 4.68 -28.75
CA PHE A 18 10.40 5.28 -27.75
C PHE A 18 10.63 4.66 -26.37
N ALA A 19 10.65 3.33 -26.26
CA ALA A 19 10.90 2.62 -25.01
C ALA A 19 12.25 3.01 -24.40
N LEU A 20 13.33 3.05 -25.19
CA LEU A 20 14.66 3.50 -24.75
C LEU A 20 14.65 4.95 -24.24
N ARG A 21 13.92 5.86 -24.92
CA ARG A 21 13.79 7.26 -24.49
C ARG A 21 13.00 7.37 -23.18
N ALA A 22 11.92 6.60 -23.04
CA ALA A 22 11.12 6.56 -21.82
C ALA A 22 11.95 6.01 -20.64
N LEU A 23 12.67 4.91 -20.84
CA LEU A 23 13.52 4.29 -19.82
C LEU A 23 14.65 5.23 -19.36
N ARG A 24 15.31 5.90 -20.31
CA ARG A 24 16.35 6.90 -19.99
C ARG A 24 15.79 8.09 -19.22
N ARG A 25 14.61 8.60 -19.60
CA ARG A 25 13.95 9.69 -18.85
C ARG A 25 13.50 9.24 -17.47
N PHE A 26 12.95 8.03 -17.34
CA PHE A 26 12.56 7.45 -16.06
C PHE A 26 13.76 7.32 -15.11
N SER A 27 14.87 6.78 -15.60
CA SER A 27 16.12 6.68 -14.82
C SER A 27 16.68 8.06 -14.46
N ARG A 28 16.69 9.02 -15.40
CA ARG A 28 17.16 10.40 -15.14
C ARG A 28 16.33 11.14 -14.10
N ASN A 29 15.04 10.81 -13.98
CA ASN A 29 14.14 11.39 -12.98
C ASN A 29 14.12 10.57 -11.67
N GLN A 30 15.16 9.78 -11.40
CA GLN A 30 15.25 8.91 -10.22
C GLN A 30 14.06 7.95 -10.06
N GLY A 31 13.36 7.62 -11.15
CA GLY A 31 12.14 6.83 -11.11
C GLY A 31 12.34 5.45 -10.46
N LEU A 32 13.49 4.83 -10.69
CA LEU A 32 13.88 3.58 -10.02
C LEU A 32 14.01 3.74 -8.50
N LEU A 33 14.63 4.83 -8.03
CA LEU A 33 14.82 5.09 -6.60
C LEU A 33 13.48 5.38 -5.92
N LEU A 34 12.63 6.21 -6.53
CA LEU A 34 11.30 6.50 -5.99
C LEU A 34 10.42 5.25 -5.97
N ALA A 35 10.41 4.47 -7.05
CA ALA A 35 9.65 3.22 -7.10
C ALA A 35 10.14 2.20 -6.05
N ALA A 36 11.46 2.03 -5.91
CA ALA A 36 12.05 1.16 -4.91
C ALA A 36 11.71 1.62 -3.48
N ALA A 37 11.79 2.93 -3.21
CA ALA A 37 11.45 3.47 -1.90
C ALA A 37 9.95 3.30 -1.57
N ILE A 38 9.04 3.53 -2.53
CA ILE A 38 7.61 3.24 -2.35
C ILE A 38 7.40 1.77 -2.03
N ALA A 39 7.99 0.86 -2.81
CA ALA A 39 7.86 -0.58 -2.59
C ALA A 39 8.41 -1.02 -1.22
N TYR A 40 9.57 -0.48 -0.82
CA TYR A 40 10.19 -0.79 0.46
C TYR A 40 9.34 -0.33 1.64
N TYR A 41 8.89 0.92 1.64
CA TYR A 41 8.05 1.43 2.72
C TYR A 41 6.67 0.74 2.76
N ALA A 42 6.12 0.38 1.59
CA ALA A 42 4.91 -0.43 1.52
C ALA A 42 5.11 -1.81 2.15
N LEU A 43 6.13 -2.56 1.76
CA LEU A 43 6.43 -3.89 2.32
C LEU A 43 6.65 -3.82 3.84
N LEU A 44 7.35 -2.79 4.32
CA LEU A 44 7.58 -2.58 5.74
C LEU A 44 6.29 -2.29 6.53
N SER A 45 5.30 -1.65 5.88
CA SER A 45 3.98 -1.38 6.47
C SER A 45 2.99 -2.55 6.39
N VAL A 46 3.19 -3.51 5.48
CA VAL A 46 2.29 -4.68 5.32
C VAL A 46 2.23 -5.51 6.59
N VAL A 47 3.38 -5.78 7.22
CA VAL A 47 3.43 -6.63 8.42
C VAL A 47 2.63 -6.03 9.59
N PRO A 48 2.86 -4.77 10.00
CA PRO A 48 2.02 -4.11 11.01
C PRO A 48 0.53 -4.08 10.64
N LEU A 49 0.21 -3.80 9.38
CA LEU A 49 -1.17 -3.73 8.90
C LEU A 49 -1.88 -5.08 9.03
N LEU A 50 -1.22 -6.19 8.67
CA LEU A 50 -1.79 -7.53 8.80
C LEU A 50 -2.07 -7.88 10.26
N ILE A 51 -1.12 -7.61 11.17
CA ILE A 51 -1.31 -7.89 12.60
C ILE A 51 -2.43 -7.03 13.18
N LEU A 52 -2.47 -5.72 12.86
CA LEU A 52 -3.55 -4.83 13.28
C LEU A 52 -4.90 -5.26 12.72
N SER A 53 -4.94 -5.79 11.48
CA SER A 53 -6.17 -6.36 10.90
C SER A 53 -6.63 -7.58 11.70
N VAL A 54 -5.73 -8.49 12.08
CA VAL A 54 -6.06 -9.64 12.93
C VAL A 54 -6.54 -9.20 14.32
N ILE A 55 -5.89 -8.20 14.94
CA ILE A 55 -6.37 -7.59 16.20
C ILE A 55 -7.78 -7.01 16.01
N ALA A 56 -8.02 -6.27 14.93
CA ALA A 56 -9.33 -5.68 14.66
C ALA A 56 -10.40 -6.77 14.47
N LEU A 57 -10.12 -7.79 13.66
CA LEU A 57 -11.06 -8.90 13.44
C LEU A 57 -11.34 -9.73 14.70
N SER A 58 -10.37 -9.87 15.63
CA SER A 58 -10.61 -10.59 16.89
C SER A 58 -11.57 -9.87 17.83
N HIS A 59 -11.90 -8.60 17.57
CA HIS A 59 -13.00 -7.91 18.25
C HIS A 59 -14.37 -8.27 17.67
N LEU A 60 -14.44 -8.78 16.44
CA LEU A 60 -15.69 -9.16 15.76
C LEU A 60 -15.95 -10.67 15.81
N VAL A 61 -14.88 -11.48 15.85
CA VAL A 61 -14.93 -12.96 15.76
C VAL A 61 -14.17 -13.57 16.93
N GLU A 62 -14.59 -14.76 17.38
CA GLU A 62 -13.91 -15.49 18.44
C GLU A 62 -12.46 -15.83 18.07
N GLN A 63 -11.53 -15.57 18.99
CA GLN A 63 -10.09 -15.68 18.75
C GLN A 63 -9.66 -17.09 18.30
N ALA A 64 -10.30 -18.13 18.84
CA ALA A 64 -10.00 -19.52 18.49
C ALA A 64 -10.36 -19.83 17.03
N GLU A 65 -11.52 -19.36 16.56
CA GLU A 65 -11.96 -19.54 15.18
C GLU A 65 -11.09 -18.74 14.19
N LEU A 66 -10.70 -17.52 14.57
CA LEU A 66 -9.80 -16.68 13.79
C LEU A 66 -8.41 -17.32 13.63
N LEU A 67 -7.80 -17.80 14.72
CA LEU A 67 -6.49 -18.46 14.68
C LEU A 67 -6.52 -19.79 13.90
N ALA A 68 -7.59 -20.58 14.04
CA ALA A 68 -7.76 -21.81 13.27
C ALA A 68 -7.87 -21.53 11.76
N THR A 69 -8.61 -20.49 11.39
CA THR A 69 -8.78 -20.07 10.00
C THR A 69 -7.46 -19.57 9.42
N ILE A 70 -6.76 -18.67 10.13
CA ILE A 70 -5.44 -18.17 9.71
C ILE A 70 -4.45 -19.32 9.60
N GLY A 71 -4.44 -20.25 10.55
CA GLY A 71 -3.55 -21.40 10.55
C GLY A 71 -3.72 -22.29 9.32
N ARG A 72 -4.96 -22.56 8.91
CA ARG A 72 -5.27 -23.31 7.69
C ARG A 72 -4.74 -22.62 6.44
N TYR A 73 -4.90 -21.29 6.34
CA TYR A 73 -4.34 -20.53 5.21
C TYR A 73 -2.81 -20.47 5.25
N LEU A 74 -2.21 -20.32 6.43
CA LEU A 74 -0.76 -20.30 6.58
C LEU A 74 -0.12 -21.65 6.29
N GLU A 75 -0.78 -22.76 6.60
CA GLU A 75 -0.29 -24.10 6.28
C GLU A 75 -0.18 -24.30 4.76
N TRP A 76 -1.10 -23.70 4.00
CA TRP A 76 -1.03 -23.68 2.54
C TRP A 76 0.06 -22.76 1.99
N LEU A 77 0.36 -21.65 2.69
CA LEU A 77 1.33 -20.63 2.26
C LEU A 77 2.77 -20.92 2.67
N VAL A 78 2.98 -21.37 3.92
CA VAL A 78 4.28 -21.64 4.56
C VAL A 78 4.17 -22.88 5.47
N PRO A 79 4.20 -24.10 4.89
CA PRO A 79 3.89 -25.35 5.61
C PRO A 79 4.80 -25.62 6.82
N SER A 80 6.07 -25.21 6.77
CA SER A 80 7.06 -25.52 7.80
C SER A 80 7.09 -24.54 8.97
N GLN A 81 6.49 -23.35 8.84
CA GLN A 81 6.61 -22.27 9.85
C GLN A 81 5.25 -21.82 10.40
N SER A 82 4.13 -22.41 9.94
CA SER A 82 2.77 -22.02 10.33
C SER A 82 2.56 -22.00 11.85
N HIS A 83 3.02 -23.03 12.56
CA HIS A 83 2.88 -23.12 14.02
C HIS A 83 3.69 -22.05 14.77
N ALA A 84 4.90 -21.72 14.31
CA ALA A 84 5.74 -20.68 14.92
C ALA A 84 5.09 -19.30 14.75
N PHE A 85 4.59 -19.01 13.54
CA PHE A 85 3.86 -17.78 13.26
C PHE A 85 2.56 -17.66 14.08
N LEU A 86 1.79 -18.74 14.21
CA LEU A 86 0.55 -18.74 15.02
C LEU A 86 0.83 -18.50 16.51
N ALA A 87 1.92 -19.06 17.05
CA ALA A 87 2.33 -18.82 18.43
C ALA A 87 2.77 -17.36 18.68
N GLU A 88 3.41 -16.74 17.68
CA GLU A 88 3.76 -15.31 17.74
C GLU A 88 2.50 -14.44 17.74
N ILE A 89 1.53 -14.75 16.87
CA ILE A 89 0.25 -14.03 16.78
C ILE A 89 -0.55 -14.21 18.07
N SER A 90 -0.58 -15.40 18.66
CA SER A 90 -1.31 -15.62 19.93
C SER A 90 -0.73 -14.79 21.07
N LYS A 91 0.60 -14.65 21.15
CA LYS A 91 1.25 -13.74 22.11
C LYS A 91 0.89 -12.29 21.87
N PHE A 92 0.80 -11.84 20.61
CA PHE A 92 0.35 -10.49 20.31
C PHE A 92 -1.10 -10.24 20.73
N MET A 93 -1.96 -11.26 20.74
CA MET A 93 -3.34 -11.14 21.22
C MET A 93 -3.45 -11.00 22.75
N GLU A 94 -2.55 -11.65 23.52
CA GLU A 94 -2.52 -11.55 24.98
C GLU A 94 -2.26 -10.10 25.44
N GLN A 95 -1.38 -9.38 24.72
CA GLN A 95 -1.04 -7.99 25.02
C GLN A 95 -1.47 -7.02 23.91
N ARG A 96 -2.64 -7.29 23.32
CA ARG A 96 -3.18 -6.59 22.13
C ARG A 96 -3.21 -5.07 22.23
N ALA A 97 -3.45 -4.50 23.42
CA ALA A 97 -3.54 -3.05 23.59
C ALA A 97 -2.16 -2.37 23.42
N ALA A 98 -1.13 -2.88 24.08
CA ALA A 98 0.21 -2.31 23.99
C ALA A 98 0.86 -2.60 22.62
N VAL A 99 0.77 -3.86 22.17
CA VAL A 99 1.31 -4.28 20.87
C VAL A 99 0.59 -3.56 19.73
N GLY A 100 -0.74 -3.47 19.80
CA GLY A 100 -1.56 -2.74 18.82
C GLY A 100 -1.20 -1.26 18.76
N ALA A 101 -1.02 -0.58 19.89
CA ALA A 101 -0.62 0.82 19.90
C ALA A 101 0.76 1.04 19.25
N VAL A 102 1.74 0.20 19.57
CA VAL A 102 3.10 0.27 18.98
C VAL A 102 3.06 -0.03 17.48
N LEU A 103 2.32 -1.05 17.06
CA LEU A 103 2.17 -1.40 15.65
C LEU A 103 1.43 -0.31 14.87
N LEU A 104 0.42 0.32 15.46
CA LEU A 104 -0.30 1.42 14.85
C LEU A 104 0.63 2.64 14.68
N LEU A 105 1.43 2.97 15.68
CA LEU A 105 2.40 4.06 15.59
C LEU A 105 3.48 3.80 14.52
N THR A 106 4.05 2.60 14.49
CA THR A 106 5.06 2.21 13.49
C THR A 106 4.47 2.18 12.08
N MET A 107 3.23 1.70 11.93
CA MET A 107 2.50 1.71 10.66
C MET A 107 2.25 3.14 10.16
N LEU A 108 1.80 4.05 11.02
CA LEU A 108 1.62 5.46 10.67
C LEU A 108 2.95 6.13 10.28
N PHE A 109 4.04 5.79 10.95
CA PHE A 109 5.36 6.32 10.61
C PHE A 109 5.82 5.86 9.21
N PHE A 110 5.80 4.54 8.93
CA PHE A 110 6.21 4.02 7.63
C PHE A 110 5.27 4.44 6.50
N SER A 111 3.97 4.52 6.77
CA SER A 111 2.99 5.00 5.80
C SER A 111 3.21 6.47 5.47
N SER A 112 3.56 7.31 6.44
CA SER A 112 3.92 8.72 6.20
C SER A 112 5.13 8.84 5.27
N LEU A 113 6.15 8.00 5.47
CA LEU A 113 7.31 7.93 4.57
C LEU A 113 6.90 7.46 3.17
N ALA A 114 6.07 6.42 3.06
CA ALA A 114 5.56 5.93 1.78
C ALA A 114 4.79 7.02 1.02
N PHE A 115 3.87 7.72 1.68
CA PHE A 115 3.13 8.84 1.10
C PHE A 115 4.04 9.99 0.70
N SER A 116 5.07 10.31 1.49
CA SER A 116 6.06 11.35 1.15
C SER A 116 6.81 11.00 -0.14
N VAL A 117 7.17 9.73 -0.36
CA VAL A 117 7.81 9.31 -1.62
C VAL A 117 6.81 9.31 -2.77
N LEU A 118 5.56 8.89 -2.53
CA LEU A 118 4.50 8.94 -3.53
C LEU A 118 4.21 10.38 -3.97
N GLU A 119 4.18 11.33 -3.03
CA GLU A 119 4.02 12.76 -3.30
C GLU A 119 5.17 13.27 -4.16
N LYS A 120 6.41 12.91 -3.84
CA LYS A 120 7.58 13.22 -4.69
C LYS A 120 7.45 12.62 -6.09
N ALA A 121 6.95 11.39 -6.21
CA ALA A 121 6.74 10.74 -7.51
C ALA A 121 5.68 11.47 -8.33
N MET A 122 4.57 11.85 -7.69
CA MET A 122 3.51 12.66 -8.29
C MET A 122 4.02 14.03 -8.73
N ALA A 123 4.84 14.70 -7.90
CA ALA A 123 5.45 15.98 -8.24
C ALA A 123 6.36 15.85 -9.49
N VAL A 124 7.09 14.75 -9.64
CA VAL A 124 7.90 14.48 -10.85
C VAL A 124 7.02 14.22 -12.08
N ILE A 125 5.91 13.50 -11.93
CA ILE A 125 4.97 13.21 -13.04
C ILE A 125 4.24 14.49 -13.49
N PHE A 126 3.80 15.32 -12.54
CA PHE A 126 3.02 16.53 -12.77
C PHE A 126 3.85 17.82 -12.76
N ALA A 127 5.19 17.72 -12.78
CA ALA A 127 6.11 18.85 -12.75
C ALA A 127 5.83 19.92 -13.82
N HIS A 128 5.17 19.54 -14.92
CA HIS A 128 4.78 20.45 -16.01
C HIS A 128 3.53 21.30 -15.73
N ARG A 129 2.80 21.07 -14.61
CA ARG A 129 1.53 21.75 -14.30
C ARG A 129 1.46 22.44 -12.94
N SER A 130 2.49 22.38 -12.10
CA SER A 130 2.43 22.97 -10.75
C SER A 130 3.80 23.43 -10.23
N ALA A 131 4.30 24.51 -10.79
CA ALA A 131 5.26 25.36 -10.09
C ALA A 131 4.48 26.30 -9.18
N GLY A 132 4.28 25.91 -7.92
CA GLY A 132 3.67 26.76 -6.90
C GLY A 132 2.35 26.21 -6.39
N GLU A 133 2.41 25.48 -5.28
CA GLU A 133 1.72 25.83 -4.04
C GLU A 133 2.27 24.86 -2.98
N GLN A 134 3.01 25.42 -2.02
CA GLN A 134 3.55 24.67 -0.88
C GLN A 134 2.38 24.34 0.07
N ARG A 135 1.61 23.31 -0.26
CA ARG A 135 0.57 22.81 0.64
C ARG A 135 1.26 22.30 1.91
N HIS A 136 0.75 22.74 3.04
CA HIS A 136 1.32 22.47 4.36
C HIS A 136 1.56 20.95 4.54
N PHE A 137 2.75 20.54 4.98
CA PHE A 137 3.16 19.12 5.11
C PHE A 137 2.12 18.25 5.85
N LEU A 138 1.46 18.80 6.87
CA LEU A 138 0.38 18.14 7.59
C LEU A 138 -0.85 17.84 6.72
N THR A 139 -1.20 18.73 5.79
CA THR A 139 -2.33 18.52 4.87
C THR A 139 -2.02 17.49 3.79
N SER A 140 -0.79 17.47 3.26
CA SER A 140 -0.34 16.41 2.34
C SER A 140 -0.26 15.05 3.02
N ALA A 141 0.07 14.99 4.32
CA ALA A 141 0.07 13.74 5.07
C ALA A 141 -1.34 13.27 5.45
N LEU A 142 -2.24 14.17 5.86
CA LEU A 142 -3.57 13.81 6.39
C LEU A 142 -4.57 13.40 5.30
N LEU A 143 -4.52 14.03 4.12
CA LEU A 143 -5.46 13.77 3.02
C LEU A 143 -5.40 12.31 2.50
N PRO A 144 -4.21 11.70 2.28
CA PRO A 144 -4.10 10.29 1.92
C PRO A 144 -4.68 9.35 2.97
N TYR A 145 -4.47 9.62 4.26
CA TYR A 145 -5.05 8.77 5.32
C TYR A 145 -6.57 8.84 5.33
N CYS A 146 -7.15 10.02 5.19
CA CYS A 146 -8.60 10.16 5.09
C CYS A 146 -9.15 9.37 3.89
N PHE A 147 -8.48 9.45 2.74
CA PHE A 147 -8.86 8.68 1.56
C PHE A 147 -8.75 7.17 1.77
N VAL A 148 -7.66 6.69 2.39
CA VAL A 148 -7.48 5.25 2.71
C VAL A 148 -8.52 4.76 3.69
N VAL A 149 -8.85 5.53 4.73
CA VAL A 149 -9.91 5.17 5.70
C VAL A 149 -11.26 5.08 5.00
N LEU A 150 -11.59 6.08 4.17
CA LEU A 150 -12.86 6.09 3.42
C LEU A 150 -12.94 4.92 2.44
N LEU A 151 -11.84 4.59 1.76
CA LEU A 151 -11.73 3.42 0.89
C LEU A 151 -11.91 2.12 1.69
N GLY A 152 -11.29 2.02 2.86
CA GLY A 152 -11.45 0.87 3.76
C GLY A 152 -12.90 0.69 4.20
N VAL A 153 -13.57 1.76 4.62
CA VAL A 153 -14.99 1.75 4.97
C VAL A 153 -15.86 1.35 3.77
N ALA A 154 -15.57 1.89 2.58
CA ALA A 154 -16.30 1.53 1.37
C ALA A 154 -16.14 0.04 1.01
N LEU A 155 -14.92 -0.50 1.12
CA LEU A 155 -14.65 -1.94 0.91
C LEU A 155 -15.39 -2.80 1.94
N LEU A 156 -15.34 -2.44 3.22
CA LEU A 156 -16.08 -3.16 4.26
C LEU A 156 -17.59 -3.14 4.02
N ALA A 157 -18.13 -1.98 3.62
CA ALA A 157 -19.53 -1.86 3.26
C ALA A 157 -19.89 -2.77 2.07
N VAL A 158 -19.07 -2.81 1.02
CA VAL A 158 -19.26 -3.72 -0.12
C VAL A 158 -19.22 -5.17 0.31
N THR A 159 -18.28 -5.55 1.19
CA THR A 159 -18.18 -6.92 1.71
C THR A 159 -19.42 -7.31 2.51
N ILE A 160 -19.91 -6.42 3.39
CA ILE A 160 -21.15 -6.67 4.16
C ILE A 160 -22.34 -6.82 3.22
N VAL A 161 -22.48 -5.93 2.22
CA VAL A 161 -23.55 -6.04 1.21
C VAL A 161 -23.44 -7.35 0.43
N SER A 162 -22.23 -7.76 0.06
CA SER A 162 -22.00 -9.01 -0.67
C SER A 162 -22.28 -10.27 0.17
N ILE A 163 -22.16 -10.20 1.50
CA ILE A 163 -22.51 -11.31 2.40
C ILE A 163 -24.02 -11.32 2.67
N ALA A 164 -24.66 -10.16 2.65
CA ALA A 164 -26.10 -10.01 2.89
C ALA A 164 -26.98 -10.30 1.67
N LEU A 165 -26.39 -10.35 0.46
CA LEU A 165 -27.04 -10.68 -0.81
C LEU A 165 -26.94 -12.18 -1.12
#